data_AF-A0A0V0QI61-F1
#
_entry.id   AF-A0A0V0QI61-F1
#
_cell.length_a   1.000
_cell.length_b   1.000
_cell.length_c   1.000
_cell.angle_alpha   90.00
_cell.angle_beta   90.00
_cell.angle_gamma   90.00
#
_symmetry.space_group_name_H-M   'P 1'
#
loop_
_entity.id
_entity.type
_entity.pdbx_description
1 polymer ?
#
loop_
_entity_poly.entity_id
_entity_poly.type
_entity_poly.pdbx_seq_one_letter_code
_entity_poly.pdbx_strand_id
1 'polypeptide(L)'
;MLKNNYNQEQKQSTKQQGNDLATQLMAEIKQDEANFIKDGYNEFKHLDENENVTQEFKQLQDQNIVERSGSTFFLTENIYHQITNIFKVETQYEIQVHSPEVVKSKLGLKKHVEFTVQLANLKENKVWTVKRRYKSFKFLETILKNDWPGIYIPPLPERAMDNITADNLLNTTYSGLSGSYSLQKIDERCRHFEYFLIKIMDNRLLAESQVVQTFLTMPNLKHLLKYLKNYKMMDMKQIVDKYTSIFSIFRTLPMTEEIKTKYVAFSKWTRRVKLRLMKMNQIAKRLKQNFNEGYNALNNFKDKFLIGYMEKFLEYDDASQMYPALKDDFKPEVFDEICDLMQNELYDVLSLENAFDDINN
;
A
#
# COMPACT_ATOMS: atom_id res chain seq x y z
N MET A 1 42.14 -24.61 -25.74
CA MET A 1 41.01 -24.00 -26.46
C MET A 1 39.63 -24.55 -26.07
N LEU A 2 39.48 -25.77 -25.55
CA LEU A 2 38.16 -26.32 -25.16
C LEU A 2 37.61 -25.89 -23.78
N LYS A 3 38.43 -25.26 -22.91
CA LYS A 3 38.00 -24.83 -21.56
C LYS A 3 37.37 -23.43 -21.48
N ASN A 4 37.54 -22.59 -22.51
CA ASN A 4 36.99 -21.21 -22.52
C ASN A 4 35.51 -21.15 -22.93
N ASN A 5 35.03 -22.06 -23.79
CA ASN A 5 33.61 -22.11 -24.16
C ASN A 5 32.70 -22.55 -23.00
N TYR A 6 33.18 -23.44 -22.12
CA TYR A 6 32.34 -23.99 -21.05
C TYR A 6 31.96 -22.96 -19.97
N ASN A 7 32.77 -21.93 -19.74
CA ASN A 7 32.50 -20.90 -18.72
C ASN A 7 31.65 -19.73 -19.25
N GLN A 8 31.73 -19.39 -20.54
CA GLN A 8 30.82 -18.43 -21.16
C GLN A 8 29.39 -18.97 -21.21
N GLU A 9 29.21 -20.27 -21.46
CA GLU A 9 27.92 -20.94 -21.42
C GLU A 9 27.30 -20.92 -20.01
N GLN A 10 28.09 -21.10 -18.94
CA GLN A 10 27.57 -21.04 -17.57
C GLN A 10 27.20 -19.62 -17.11
N LYS A 11 27.96 -18.57 -17.49
CA LYS A 11 27.63 -17.17 -17.15
C LYS A 11 26.42 -16.64 -17.94
N GLN A 12 26.32 -16.99 -19.23
CA GLN A 12 25.10 -16.72 -20.00
C GLN A 12 23.92 -17.47 -19.39
N SER A 13 24.10 -18.73 -18.98
CA SER A 13 23.06 -19.52 -18.33
C SER A 13 22.48 -18.86 -17.09
N THR A 14 23.25 -18.28 -16.17
CA THR A 14 22.69 -17.70 -14.92
C THR A 14 22.01 -16.36 -15.14
N LYS A 15 22.56 -15.49 -15.98
CA LYS A 15 21.96 -14.18 -16.31
C LYS A 15 20.69 -14.37 -17.16
N GLN A 16 20.71 -15.36 -18.04
CA GLN A 16 19.55 -15.77 -18.84
C GLN A 16 18.50 -16.47 -17.98
N GLN A 17 18.87 -17.31 -17.02
CA GLN A 17 17.93 -17.88 -16.03
C GLN A 17 17.23 -16.81 -15.17
N GLY A 18 17.93 -15.75 -14.75
CA GLY A 18 17.32 -14.64 -14.02
C GLY A 18 16.33 -13.84 -14.86
N ASN A 19 16.69 -13.54 -16.11
CA ASN A 19 15.82 -12.85 -17.06
C ASN A 19 14.63 -13.71 -17.50
N ASP A 20 14.84 -15.02 -17.70
CA ASP A 20 13.81 -15.98 -18.07
C ASP A 20 12.81 -16.17 -16.93
N LEU A 21 13.28 -16.21 -15.68
CA LEU A 21 12.40 -16.29 -14.51
C LEU A 21 11.56 -15.00 -14.36
N ALA A 22 12.17 -13.82 -14.50
CA ALA A 22 11.44 -12.56 -14.45
C ALA A 22 10.43 -12.43 -15.60
N THR A 23 10.79 -12.87 -16.80
CA THR A 23 9.92 -12.87 -17.99
C THR A 23 8.78 -13.86 -17.86
N GLN A 24 9.04 -15.07 -17.37
CA GLN A 24 8.01 -16.07 -17.07
C GLN A 24 7.04 -15.56 -16.01
N LEU A 25 7.55 -14.94 -14.94
CA LEU A 25 6.71 -14.39 -13.89
C LEU A 25 5.82 -13.25 -14.41
N MET A 26 6.36 -12.36 -15.25
CA MET A 26 5.59 -11.28 -15.87
C MET A 26 4.56 -11.81 -16.88
N ALA A 27 4.88 -12.88 -17.61
CA ALA A 27 3.93 -13.54 -18.50
C ALA A 27 2.80 -14.22 -17.71
N GLU A 28 3.11 -14.89 -16.61
CA GLU A 28 2.12 -15.50 -15.71
C GLU A 28 1.19 -14.44 -15.09
N ILE A 29 1.75 -13.30 -14.64
CA ILE A 29 0.96 -12.17 -14.13
C ILE A 29 0.02 -11.61 -15.21
N LYS A 30 0.53 -11.37 -16.43
CA LYS A 30 -0.29 -10.85 -17.54
C LYS A 30 -1.38 -11.83 -17.96
N GLN A 31 -1.09 -13.13 -17.95
CA GLN A 31 -2.06 -14.16 -18.28
C GLN A 31 -3.14 -14.28 -17.20
N ASP A 32 -2.76 -14.19 -15.91
CA ASP A 32 -3.72 -14.14 -14.80
C ASP A 32 -4.57 -12.87 -14.79
N GLU A 33 -4.03 -11.72 -15.22
CA GLU A 33 -4.79 -10.48 -15.44
C GLU A 33 -5.76 -10.59 -16.62
N ALA A 34 -5.33 -11.13 -17.76
CA ALA A 34 -6.20 -11.35 -18.90
C ALA A 34 -7.36 -12.31 -18.54
N ASN A 35 -7.05 -13.38 -17.82
CA ASN A 35 -8.04 -14.31 -17.28
C ASN A 35 -8.94 -13.62 -16.23
N PHE A 36 -8.44 -12.70 -15.41
CA PHE A 36 -9.25 -11.90 -14.48
C PHE A 36 -10.31 -11.07 -15.19
N ILE A 37 -9.90 -10.30 -16.20
CA ILE A 37 -10.81 -9.44 -16.95
C ILE A 37 -11.83 -10.30 -17.68
N LYS A 38 -11.38 -11.41 -18.29
CA LYS A 38 -12.25 -12.33 -19.03
C LYS A 38 -13.24 -13.07 -18.11
N ASP A 39 -12.79 -13.64 -17.00
CA ASP A 39 -13.65 -14.37 -16.05
C ASP A 39 -14.63 -13.42 -15.35
N GLY A 40 -14.15 -12.25 -14.90
CA GLY A 40 -15.00 -11.24 -14.29
C GLY A 40 -16.05 -10.72 -15.27
N TYR A 41 -15.63 -10.36 -16.49
CA TYR A 41 -16.54 -9.90 -17.53
C TYR A 41 -17.55 -10.99 -17.91
N ASN A 42 -17.14 -12.25 -18.11
CA ASN A 42 -18.06 -13.33 -18.45
C ASN A 42 -19.06 -13.64 -17.33
N GLU A 43 -18.66 -13.58 -16.07
CA GLU A 43 -19.56 -13.85 -14.93
C GLU A 43 -20.56 -12.71 -14.69
N PHE A 44 -20.18 -11.46 -14.96
CA PHE A 44 -21.13 -10.33 -14.97
C PHE A 44 -22.00 -10.32 -16.24
N LYS A 45 -21.43 -10.66 -17.39
CA LYS A 45 -22.13 -10.75 -18.67
C LYS A 45 -23.20 -11.85 -18.64
N HIS A 46 -22.94 -13.01 -18.05
CA HIS A 46 -23.96 -14.05 -17.89
C HIS A 46 -25.05 -13.73 -16.83
N LEU A 47 -24.85 -12.72 -15.99
CA LEU A 47 -25.90 -12.20 -15.11
C LEU A 47 -26.82 -11.21 -15.83
N ASP A 48 -26.30 -10.42 -16.77
CA ASP A 48 -27.09 -9.56 -17.67
C ASP A 48 -27.74 -10.34 -18.83
N GLU A 49 -27.09 -11.39 -19.33
CA GLU A 49 -27.54 -12.26 -20.41
C GLU A 49 -28.33 -13.47 -19.93
N ASN A 50 -28.84 -13.47 -18.70
CA ASN A 50 -29.78 -14.49 -18.25
C ASN A 50 -31.13 -14.24 -18.96
N GLU A 51 -31.17 -14.52 -20.26
CA GLU A 51 -32.27 -14.33 -21.20
C GLU A 51 -33.54 -15.00 -20.70
N ASN A 52 -33.47 -16.01 -19.83
CA ASN A 52 -34.64 -16.61 -19.19
C ASN A 52 -35.32 -15.67 -18.19
N VAL A 53 -34.59 -14.83 -17.47
CA VAL A 53 -35.18 -13.80 -16.59
C VAL A 53 -35.76 -12.67 -17.45
N THR A 54 -35.10 -12.32 -18.55
CA THR A 54 -35.59 -11.33 -19.52
C THR A 54 -36.78 -11.84 -20.34
N GLN A 55 -36.86 -13.15 -20.62
CA GLN A 55 -37.97 -13.81 -21.32
C GLN A 55 -39.14 -14.10 -20.38
N GLU A 56 -38.92 -14.47 -19.10
CA GLU A 56 -39.99 -14.47 -18.09
C GLU A 56 -40.56 -13.05 -17.90
N PHE A 57 -39.70 -12.02 -17.87
CA PHE A 57 -40.16 -10.62 -17.83
C PHE A 57 -40.93 -10.20 -19.10
N LYS A 58 -40.51 -10.65 -20.29
CA LYS A 58 -41.24 -10.41 -21.55
C LYS A 58 -42.55 -11.20 -21.63
N GLN A 59 -42.59 -12.44 -21.14
CA GLN A 59 -43.83 -13.22 -21.05
C GLN A 59 -44.81 -12.63 -20.02
N LEU A 60 -44.31 -12.01 -18.94
CA LEU A 60 -45.11 -11.22 -18.00
C LEU A 60 -45.55 -9.87 -18.57
N GLN A 61 -44.81 -9.28 -19.54
CA GLN A 61 -45.27 -8.14 -20.33
C GLN A 61 -46.40 -8.53 -21.30
N ASP A 62 -46.35 -9.69 -21.94
CA ASP A 62 -47.40 -10.10 -22.87
C ASP A 62 -48.70 -10.55 -22.17
N GLN A 63 -48.64 -10.86 -20.87
CA GLN A 63 -49.80 -11.16 -20.02
C GLN A 63 -50.40 -9.90 -19.35
N ASN A 64 -50.69 -8.83 -20.10
CA ASN A 64 -51.56 -7.72 -19.64
C ASN A 64 -51.25 -7.08 -18.26
N ILE A 65 -50.01 -7.18 -17.75
CA ILE A 65 -49.50 -6.39 -16.61
C ILE A 65 -48.60 -5.27 -17.14
N VAL A 66 -49.05 -4.57 -18.20
CA VAL A 66 -48.23 -3.53 -18.86
C VAL A 66 -48.49 -2.11 -18.33
N GLU A 67 -49.45 -1.91 -17.44
CA GLU A 67 -49.58 -0.60 -16.78
C GLU A 67 -48.65 -0.44 -15.55
N ARG A 68 -47.89 -1.47 -15.16
CA ARG A 68 -46.96 -1.40 -14.00
C ARG A 68 -45.47 -1.60 -14.31
N SER A 69 -45.10 -2.02 -15.52
CA SER A 69 -43.69 -2.27 -15.88
C SER A 69 -42.91 -1.01 -16.24
N GLY A 70 -43.59 0.05 -16.71
CA GLY A 70 -42.99 1.38 -16.81
C GLY A 70 -42.52 1.90 -15.46
N SER A 71 -43.30 1.71 -14.40
CA SER A 71 -42.95 2.22 -13.06
C SER A 71 -41.77 1.48 -12.43
N THR A 72 -41.55 0.20 -12.74
CA THR A 72 -40.47 -0.59 -12.13
C THR A 72 -39.08 -0.22 -12.67
N PHE A 73 -38.96 0.10 -13.96
CA PHE A 73 -37.70 0.57 -14.55
C PHE A 73 -37.33 1.99 -14.09
N PHE A 74 -38.31 2.91 -14.02
CA PHE A 74 -38.12 4.24 -13.44
C PHE A 74 -37.84 4.20 -11.93
N LEU A 75 -38.39 3.22 -11.20
CA LEU A 75 -38.04 2.97 -9.81
C LEU A 75 -36.57 2.60 -9.67
N THR A 76 -36.02 1.71 -10.52
CA THR A 76 -34.61 1.31 -10.42
C THR A 76 -33.62 2.44 -10.68
N GLU A 77 -33.89 3.34 -11.64
CA GLU A 77 -33.00 4.46 -11.95
C GLU A 77 -33.07 5.56 -10.87
N ASN A 78 -34.27 5.88 -10.37
CA ASN A 78 -34.43 6.82 -9.26
C ASN A 78 -33.82 6.28 -7.96
N ILE A 79 -34.00 4.99 -7.66
CA ILE A 79 -33.37 4.34 -6.52
C ILE A 79 -31.86 4.33 -6.67
N TYR A 80 -31.33 4.01 -7.85
CA TYR A 80 -29.89 4.07 -8.10
C TYR A 80 -29.33 5.48 -7.92
N HIS A 81 -30.04 6.51 -8.39
CA HIS A 81 -29.70 7.91 -8.14
C HIS A 81 -29.76 8.29 -6.65
N GLN A 82 -30.77 7.82 -5.91
CA GLN A 82 -30.87 8.06 -4.48
C GLN A 82 -29.73 7.36 -3.72
N ILE A 83 -29.39 6.12 -4.08
CA ILE A 83 -28.28 5.35 -3.50
C ILE A 83 -26.96 6.04 -3.80
N THR A 84 -26.70 6.36 -5.06
CA THR A 84 -25.49 7.07 -5.46
C THR A 84 -25.40 8.41 -4.74
N ASN A 85 -26.49 9.17 -4.57
CA ASN A 85 -26.48 10.42 -3.80
C ASN A 85 -26.26 10.24 -2.29
N ILE A 86 -26.65 9.10 -1.70
CA ILE A 86 -26.33 8.77 -0.31
C ILE A 86 -24.81 8.57 -0.14
N PHE A 87 -24.15 7.98 -1.13
CA PHE A 87 -22.72 7.65 -1.05
C PHE A 87 -21.79 8.66 -1.75
N LYS A 88 -22.31 9.49 -2.65
CA LYS A 88 -21.54 10.46 -3.42
C LYS A 88 -21.10 11.57 -2.49
N VAL A 89 -19.79 11.65 -2.30
CA VAL A 89 -19.13 12.80 -1.68
C VAL A 89 -18.69 13.71 -2.82
N GLU A 90 -19.23 14.91 -2.88
CA GLU A 90 -18.49 15.99 -3.53
C GLU A 90 -17.28 16.24 -2.64
N THR A 91 -16.07 15.93 -3.12
CA THR A 91 -14.84 16.05 -2.34
C THR A 91 -14.58 17.53 -2.04
N GLN A 92 -15.12 17.99 -0.92
CA GLN A 92 -14.96 19.35 -0.41
C GLN A 92 -13.77 19.47 0.53
N TYR A 93 -13.09 18.35 0.81
CA TYR A 93 -12.02 18.28 1.79
C TYR A 93 -10.72 17.80 1.16
N GLU A 94 -9.63 18.49 1.48
CA GLU A 94 -8.26 18.03 1.25
C GLU A 94 -7.64 17.67 2.60
N ILE A 95 -6.94 16.53 2.67
CA ILE A 95 -6.35 16.01 3.90
C ILE A 95 -4.89 15.72 3.67
N GLN A 96 -4.06 16.20 4.58
CA GLN A 96 -2.62 15.95 4.58
C GLN A 96 -2.18 15.52 5.98
N VAL A 97 -1.28 14.54 6.05
CA VAL A 97 -0.65 14.11 7.31
C VAL A 97 0.84 14.36 7.23
N HIS A 98 1.30 15.36 7.98
CA HIS A 98 2.69 15.78 7.96
C HIS A 98 3.55 14.95 8.91
N SER A 99 4.87 15.05 8.70
CA SER A 99 5.90 14.39 9.49
C SER A 99 5.70 14.60 10.99
N PRO A 100 5.98 13.56 11.78
CA PRO A 100 5.69 13.60 13.20
C PRO A 100 6.72 14.40 14.00
N GLU A 101 6.26 14.89 15.14
CA GLU A 101 7.07 15.52 16.17
C GLU A 101 7.15 14.62 17.40
N VAL A 102 8.31 14.65 18.07
CA VAL A 102 8.51 13.99 19.36
C VAL A 102 8.17 14.94 20.48
N VAL A 103 7.09 14.66 21.19
CA VAL A 103 6.65 15.46 22.34
C VAL A 103 7.12 14.82 23.63
N LYS A 104 7.87 15.58 24.43
CA LYS A 104 8.27 15.19 25.79
C LYS A 104 7.16 15.58 26.77
N SER A 105 6.78 14.68 27.67
CA SER A 105 5.89 15.01 28.78
C SER A 105 6.49 16.13 29.63
N LYS A 106 5.66 16.96 30.28
CA LYS A 106 6.13 18.06 31.16
C LYS A 106 7.11 17.60 32.25
N LEU A 107 7.02 16.34 32.67
CA LEU A 107 7.90 15.72 33.68
C LEU A 107 9.12 15.02 33.07
N GLY A 108 9.32 15.07 31.75
CA GLY A 108 10.42 14.42 31.03
C GLY A 108 10.33 12.89 30.94
N LEU A 109 9.51 12.23 31.77
CA LEU A 109 9.50 10.77 31.96
C LEU A 109 8.94 9.96 30.78
N LYS A 110 8.04 10.54 29.98
CA LYS A 110 7.44 9.85 28.83
C LYS A 110 7.52 10.73 27.60
N LYS A 111 7.95 10.13 26.50
CA LYS A 111 7.95 10.73 25.18
C LYS A 111 6.95 10.00 24.29
N HIS A 112 6.31 10.72 23.39
CA HIS A 112 5.43 10.11 22.39
C HIS A 112 5.51 10.87 21.07
N VAL A 113 5.04 10.20 20.02
CA VAL A 113 5.08 10.71 18.64
C VAL A 113 3.70 11.26 18.29
N GLU A 114 3.66 12.51 17.83
CA GLU A 114 2.46 13.19 17.35
C GLU A 114 2.61 13.56 15.88
N PHE A 115 1.57 13.34 15.08
CA PHE A 115 1.45 13.68 13.66
C PHE A 115 0.59 14.92 13.54
N THR A 116 0.93 15.81 12.62
CA THR A 116 0.10 16.97 12.29
C THR A 116 -0.87 16.57 11.19
N VAL A 117 -2.16 16.60 11.48
CA VAL A 117 -3.22 16.37 10.49
C VAL A 117 -3.78 17.73 10.09
N GLN A 118 -3.78 18.01 8.79
CA GLN A 118 -4.36 19.20 8.20
C GLN A 118 -5.58 18.80 7.39
N LEU A 119 -6.69 19.48 7.64
CA LEU A 119 -7.94 19.35 6.89
C LEU A 119 -8.26 20.73 6.28
N ALA A 120 -8.33 20.83 4.97
CA ALA A 120 -8.81 22.02 4.28
C ALA A 120 -10.22 21.76 3.74
N ASN A 121 -11.20 22.58 4.13
CA ASN A 121 -12.50 22.64 3.49
C ASN A 121 -12.44 23.66 2.36
N LEU A 122 -12.39 23.17 1.13
CA LEU A 122 -12.25 23.95 -0.10
C LEU A 122 -13.45 24.87 -0.34
N LYS A 123 -14.64 24.47 0.15
CA LYS A 123 -15.89 25.24 -0.03
C LYS A 123 -15.96 26.44 0.92
N GLU A 124 -15.49 26.27 2.15
CA GLU A 124 -15.52 27.31 3.19
C GLU A 124 -14.21 28.10 3.30
N ASN A 125 -13.19 27.73 2.50
CA ASN A 125 -11.83 28.24 2.61
C ASN A 125 -11.29 28.19 4.05
N LYS A 126 -11.59 27.10 4.76
CA LYS A 126 -11.26 26.92 6.18
C LYS A 126 -10.30 25.77 6.36
N VAL A 127 -9.25 26.00 7.15
CA VAL A 127 -8.21 25.01 7.43
C VAL A 127 -8.18 24.70 8.91
N TRP A 128 -8.22 23.41 9.26
CA TRP A 128 -7.97 22.92 10.61
C TRP A 128 -6.64 22.19 10.65
N THR A 129 -5.85 22.50 11.66
CA THR A 129 -4.57 21.82 11.93
C THR A 129 -4.61 21.24 13.33
N VAL A 130 -4.47 19.93 13.45
CA VAL A 130 -4.62 19.21 14.72
C VAL A 130 -3.51 18.18 14.93
N LYS A 131 -3.13 17.93 16.18
CA LYS A 131 -2.11 16.92 16.53
C LYS A 131 -2.77 15.59 16.88
N ARG A 132 -2.30 14.48 16.30
CA ARG A 132 -2.83 13.12 16.52
C ARG A 132 -1.70 12.15 16.79
N ARG A 133 -1.97 11.06 17.51
CA ARG A 133 -0.98 9.98 17.72
C ARG A 133 -1.54 8.66 17.22
N TYR A 134 -0.69 7.66 16.98
CA TYR A 134 -1.15 6.32 16.56
C TYR A 134 -2.33 5.81 17.40
N LYS A 135 -2.27 5.98 18.73
CA LYS A 135 -3.34 5.55 19.64
C LYS A 135 -4.70 6.25 19.39
N SER A 136 -4.73 7.52 18.96
CA SER A 136 -6.00 8.18 18.61
C SER A 136 -6.57 7.62 17.31
N PHE A 137 -5.74 7.36 16.30
CA PHE A 137 -6.18 6.68 15.07
C PHE A 137 -6.75 5.29 15.40
N LYS A 138 -6.08 4.54 16.28
CA LYS A 138 -6.55 3.20 16.67
C LYS A 138 -7.91 3.22 17.37
N PHE A 139 -8.16 4.21 18.23
CA PHE A 139 -9.49 4.38 18.82
C PHE A 139 -10.54 4.72 17.77
N LEU A 140 -10.24 5.64 16.84
CA LEU A 140 -11.14 5.98 15.75
C LEU A 140 -11.47 4.73 14.90
N GLU A 141 -10.47 3.98 14.44
CA GLU A 141 -10.65 2.75 13.67
C GLU A 141 -11.57 1.75 14.40
N THR A 142 -11.35 1.57 15.72
CA THR A 142 -12.14 0.64 16.53
C THR A 142 -13.60 1.09 16.64
N ILE A 143 -13.84 2.37 16.91
CA ILE A 143 -15.20 2.94 16.98
C ILE A 143 -15.89 2.78 15.62
N LEU A 144 -15.22 3.13 14.52
CA LEU A 144 -15.80 3.04 13.19
C LEU A 144 -16.14 1.60 12.80
N LYS A 145 -15.27 0.64 13.08
CA LYS A 145 -15.53 -0.79 12.84
C LYS A 145 -16.72 -1.32 13.63
N ASN A 146 -16.91 -0.82 14.86
CA ASN A 146 -18.05 -1.22 15.69
C ASN A 146 -19.36 -0.58 15.21
N ASP A 147 -19.35 0.75 15.03
CA ASP A 147 -20.58 1.50 14.80
C ASP A 147 -21.05 1.44 13.34
N TRP A 148 -20.16 1.10 12.40
CA TRP A 148 -20.47 1.03 10.97
C TRP A 148 -20.19 -0.37 10.38
N PRO A 149 -20.84 -1.42 10.88
CA PRO A 149 -20.63 -2.76 10.35
C PRO A 149 -21.11 -2.84 8.90
N GLY A 150 -20.29 -3.41 8.03
CA GLY A 150 -20.56 -3.51 6.59
C GLY A 150 -19.98 -2.36 5.76
N ILE A 151 -19.54 -1.26 6.37
CA ILE A 151 -18.71 -0.26 5.70
C ILE A 151 -17.24 -0.65 5.83
N TYR A 152 -16.51 -0.62 4.72
CA TYR A 152 -15.08 -0.89 4.72
C TYR A 152 -14.32 0.21 5.48
N ILE A 153 -13.63 -0.17 6.55
CA ILE A 153 -12.72 0.72 7.29
C ILE A 153 -11.29 0.31 6.94
N PRO A 154 -10.48 1.17 6.31
CA PRO A 154 -9.11 0.86 5.94
C PRO A 154 -8.29 0.44 7.18
N PRO A 155 -7.40 -0.56 7.05
CA PRO A 155 -6.53 -0.95 8.14
C PRO A 155 -5.51 0.16 8.43
N LEU A 156 -5.18 0.35 9.71
CA LEU A 156 -4.03 1.17 10.10
C LEU A 156 -2.72 0.42 9.84
N PRO A 157 -1.61 1.15 9.61
CA PRO A 157 -0.29 0.52 9.50
C PRO A 157 0.03 -0.22 10.80
N GLU A 158 0.85 -1.27 10.72
CA GLU A 158 1.23 -2.04 11.91
C GLU A 158 1.85 -1.11 12.96
N ARG A 159 1.44 -1.33 14.22
CA ARG A 159 2.14 -0.72 15.35
C ARG A 159 3.56 -1.27 15.27
N ALA A 160 4.54 -0.39 15.09
CA ALA A 160 5.94 -0.75 15.30
C ALA A 160 6.03 -1.30 16.73
N MET A 161 6.06 -2.63 16.88
CA MET A 161 6.08 -3.30 18.18
C MET A 161 7.36 -2.91 18.92
N ASP A 162 8.45 -2.70 18.18
CA ASP A 162 9.76 -2.42 18.75
C ASP A 162 10.37 -1.16 18.10
N ASN A 163 10.76 -0.21 18.95
CA ASN A 163 11.81 0.77 18.67
C ASN A 163 11.50 1.99 17.78
N ILE A 164 10.25 2.47 17.69
CA ILE A 164 10.09 3.94 17.59
C ILE A 164 9.96 4.47 19.02
N THR A 165 11.06 4.37 19.76
CA THR A 165 11.22 5.28 20.88
C THR A 165 11.37 6.68 20.28
N ALA A 166 10.78 7.66 20.95
CA ALA A 166 11.07 9.06 20.71
C ALA A 166 12.58 9.37 20.60
N ASP A 167 13.41 8.57 21.28
CA ASP A 167 14.86 8.66 21.23
C ASP A 167 15.41 8.29 19.84
N ASN A 168 14.86 7.27 19.17
CA ASN A 168 15.29 6.88 17.83
C ASN A 168 14.89 7.90 16.74
N LEU A 169 13.79 8.64 16.95
CA LEU A 169 13.36 9.77 16.12
C LEU A 169 14.21 11.02 16.34
N LEU A 170 14.69 11.25 17.57
CA LEU A 170 15.55 12.40 17.89
C LEU A 170 16.99 12.18 17.42
N ASN A 171 17.47 10.93 17.43
CA ASN A 171 18.82 10.58 16.96
C ASN A 171 18.91 10.43 15.43
N THR A 172 17.80 10.54 14.70
CA THR A 172 17.78 10.59 13.23
C THR A 172 17.89 12.02 12.69
N THR A 173 18.29 12.99 13.53
CA THR A 173 18.86 14.25 13.03
C THR A 173 19.97 13.94 12.02
N TYR A 174 19.91 14.63 10.90
CA TYR A 174 20.71 14.55 9.66
C TYR A 174 22.24 14.33 9.78
N SER A 175 22.83 14.26 10.98
CA SER A 175 24.22 13.85 11.17
C SER A 175 24.32 12.34 11.01
N GLY A 176 24.75 11.91 9.82
CA GLY A 176 24.86 10.51 9.44
C GLY A 176 25.53 9.66 10.52
N LEU A 177 24.83 8.61 10.97
CA LEU A 177 25.38 7.36 11.52
C LEU A 177 24.22 6.40 11.88
N SER A 178 24.02 5.42 11.00
CA SER A 178 23.53 4.02 11.19
C SER A 178 22.39 3.67 12.19
N GLY A 179 21.53 4.59 12.58
CA GLY A 179 20.27 4.24 13.25
C GLY A 179 19.23 3.69 12.25
N SER A 180 19.08 2.37 12.15
CA SER A 180 18.14 1.65 11.25
C SER A 180 16.63 1.84 11.60
N TYR A 181 16.20 3.06 11.90
CA TYR A 181 14.83 3.51 11.70
C TYR A 181 14.86 4.64 10.68
N SER A 182 14.64 4.29 9.41
CA SER A 182 14.74 5.23 8.31
C SER A 182 13.58 6.24 8.32
N LEU A 183 13.88 7.50 7.99
CA LEU A 183 12.89 8.52 7.63
C LEU A 183 11.78 7.95 6.71
N GLN A 184 12.16 7.04 5.81
CA GLN A 184 11.25 6.29 4.94
C GLN A 184 10.10 5.59 5.70
N LYS A 185 10.35 4.94 6.85
CA LYS A 185 9.29 4.26 7.64
C LYS A 185 8.32 5.26 8.28
N ILE A 186 8.82 6.45 8.62
CA ILE A 186 8.01 7.53 9.17
C ILE A 186 7.13 8.11 8.06
N ASP A 187 7.70 8.39 6.90
CA ASP A 187 6.99 8.88 5.73
C ASP A 187 5.93 7.88 5.25
N GLU A 188 6.29 6.59 5.19
CA GLU A 188 5.35 5.51 4.88
C GLU A 188 4.18 5.49 5.88
N ARG A 189 4.44 5.70 7.17
CA ARG A 189 3.37 5.77 8.17
C ARG A 189 2.51 7.02 8.03
N CYS A 190 3.07 8.17 7.70
CA CYS A 190 2.31 9.38 7.39
C CYS A 190 1.38 9.14 6.20
N ARG A 191 1.90 8.61 5.09
CA ARG A 191 1.12 8.26 3.89
C ARG A 191 -0.01 7.28 4.21
N HIS A 192 0.23 6.29 5.07
CA HIS A 192 -0.83 5.36 5.49
C HIS A 192 -1.92 6.04 6.32
N PHE A 193 -1.57 6.95 7.23
CA PHE A 193 -2.58 7.71 7.99
C PHE A 193 -3.37 8.67 7.11
N GLU A 194 -2.71 9.31 6.15
CA GLU A 194 -3.36 10.15 5.16
C GLU A 194 -4.32 9.35 4.31
N TYR A 195 -3.88 8.23 3.74
CA TYR A 195 -4.72 7.29 3.00
C TYR A 195 -5.92 6.82 3.83
N PHE A 196 -5.70 6.46 5.10
CA PHE A 196 -6.77 6.05 6.02
C PHE A 196 -7.84 7.14 6.17
N LEU A 197 -7.43 8.40 6.36
CA LEU A 197 -8.36 9.53 6.51
C LEU A 197 -9.06 9.88 5.18
N ILE A 198 -8.33 9.89 4.06
CA ILE A 198 -8.91 10.10 2.72
C ILE A 198 -10.00 9.07 2.48
N LYS A 199 -9.73 7.78 2.69
CA LYS A 199 -10.73 6.72 2.46
C LYS A 199 -11.93 6.77 3.39
N ILE A 200 -11.75 7.25 4.63
CA ILE A 200 -12.88 7.54 5.52
C ILE A 200 -13.72 8.69 4.97
N MET A 201 -13.06 9.74 4.47
CA MET A 201 -13.71 10.97 4.00
C MET A 201 -14.33 10.81 2.60
N ASP A 202 -13.86 9.86 1.80
CA ASP A 202 -14.48 9.40 0.54
C ASP A 202 -15.87 8.78 0.78
N ASN A 203 -16.19 8.37 2.02
CA ASN A 203 -17.50 7.83 2.38
C ASN A 203 -18.32 8.88 3.16
N ARG A 204 -19.41 9.35 2.56
CA ARG A 204 -20.26 10.41 3.14
C ARG A 204 -20.72 10.11 4.57
N LEU A 205 -21.21 8.89 4.81
CA LEU A 205 -21.75 8.49 6.12
C LEU A 205 -20.67 8.51 7.22
N LEU A 206 -19.44 8.11 6.87
CA LEU A 206 -18.31 8.19 7.80
C LEU A 206 -17.81 9.62 7.96
N ALA A 207 -17.69 10.37 6.86
CA ALA A 207 -17.24 11.75 6.83
C ALA A 207 -18.14 12.64 7.71
N GLU A 208 -19.46 12.51 7.59
CA GLU A 208 -20.44 13.27 8.38
C GLU A 208 -20.57 12.76 9.83
N SER A 209 -19.94 11.63 10.17
CA SER A 209 -20.06 11.09 11.52
C SER A 209 -19.41 12.01 12.56
N GLN A 210 -20.11 12.22 13.68
CA GLN A 210 -19.65 13.10 14.76
C GLN A 210 -18.27 12.72 15.29
N VAL A 211 -17.95 11.42 15.34
CA VAL A 211 -16.65 10.93 15.83
C VAL A 211 -15.51 11.31 14.89
N VAL A 212 -15.72 11.25 13.57
CA VAL A 212 -14.74 11.65 12.55
C VAL A 212 -14.58 13.17 12.57
N GLN A 213 -15.68 13.92 12.57
CA GLN A 213 -15.64 15.38 12.64
C GLN A 213 -14.91 15.88 13.90
N THR A 214 -15.20 15.27 15.05
CA THR A 214 -14.50 15.55 16.32
C THR A 214 -13.02 15.18 16.22
N PHE A 215 -12.71 14.03 15.61
CA PHE A 215 -11.33 13.60 15.37
C PHE A 215 -10.57 14.55 14.44
N LEU A 216 -11.20 15.20 13.48
CA LEU A 216 -10.49 16.09 12.55
C LEU A 216 -10.39 17.53 13.07
N THR A 217 -11.33 17.99 13.89
CA THR A 217 -11.42 19.41 14.26
C THR A 217 -11.04 19.72 15.70
N MET A 218 -11.00 18.74 16.62
CA MET A 218 -10.68 19.02 18.04
C MET A 218 -9.18 19.32 18.24
N PRO A 219 -8.80 20.55 18.64
CA PRO A 219 -7.38 20.92 18.70
C PRO A 219 -6.63 20.24 19.85
N ASN A 220 -7.28 20.07 21.01
CA ASN A 220 -6.64 19.52 22.20
C ASN A 220 -6.62 17.97 22.16
N LEU A 221 -5.44 17.39 21.94
CA LEU A 221 -5.25 15.94 21.87
C LEU A 221 -5.65 15.21 23.17
N LYS A 222 -5.42 15.79 24.35
CA LYS A 222 -5.81 15.18 25.63
C LYS A 222 -7.32 15.08 25.75
N HIS A 223 -8.04 16.13 25.35
CA HIS A 223 -9.50 16.14 25.34
C HIS A 223 -10.04 15.13 24.32
N LEU A 224 -9.45 15.06 23.13
CA LEU A 224 -9.83 14.07 22.12
C LEU A 224 -9.66 12.65 22.65
N LEU A 225 -8.52 12.33 23.25
CA LEU A 225 -8.27 10.99 23.79
C LEU A 225 -9.24 10.63 24.92
N LYS A 226 -9.63 11.61 25.75
CA LYS A 226 -10.66 11.41 26.77
C LYS A 226 -12.03 11.14 26.12
N TYR A 227 -12.39 11.94 25.11
CA TYR A 227 -13.62 11.76 24.33
C TYR A 227 -13.67 10.37 23.68
N LEU A 228 -12.63 9.97 22.92
CA LEU A 228 -12.59 8.68 22.22
C LEU A 228 -12.58 7.49 23.19
N LYS A 229 -11.86 7.60 24.33
CA LYS A 229 -11.83 6.54 25.34
C LYS A 229 -13.20 6.34 26.01
N ASN A 230 -13.93 7.44 26.20
CA ASN A 230 -15.24 7.42 26.85
C ASN A 230 -16.39 7.33 25.84
N TYR A 231 -16.08 7.15 24.56
CA TYR A 231 -17.09 7.03 23.51
C TYR A 231 -17.90 5.76 23.76
N LYS A 232 -19.22 5.92 23.96
CA LYS A 232 -20.13 4.80 24.10
C LYS A 232 -20.44 4.25 22.72
N MET A 233 -19.78 3.15 22.38
CA MET A 233 -20.06 2.36 21.18
C MET A 233 -21.54 2.03 21.07
N MET A 234 -22.06 2.06 19.84
CA MET A 234 -23.46 1.72 19.59
C MET A 234 -23.70 0.22 19.85
N ASP A 235 -24.81 -0.09 20.49
CA ASP A 235 -25.29 -1.48 20.56
C ASP A 235 -25.95 -1.91 19.23
N MET A 236 -26.20 -3.21 19.07
CA MET A 236 -26.79 -3.74 17.84
C MET A 236 -28.15 -3.15 17.51
N LYS A 237 -28.97 -2.81 18.52
CA LYS A 237 -30.28 -2.21 18.29
C LYS A 237 -30.11 -0.80 17.72
N GLN A 238 -29.23 0.01 18.32
CA GLN A 238 -28.90 1.35 17.83
C GLN A 238 -28.33 1.33 16.42
N ILE A 239 -27.49 0.34 16.10
CA ILE A 239 -26.96 0.14 14.74
C ILE A 239 -28.11 -0.17 13.77
N VAL A 240 -28.99 -1.11 14.09
CA VAL A 240 -30.13 -1.47 13.23
C VAL A 240 -31.07 -0.28 13.02
N ASP A 241 -31.35 0.49 14.08
CA ASP A 241 -32.20 1.68 14.00
C ASP A 241 -31.54 2.77 13.13
N LYS A 242 -30.23 2.98 13.27
CA LYS A 242 -29.46 3.91 12.43
C LYS A 242 -29.50 3.50 10.95
N TYR A 243 -29.19 2.24 10.65
CA TYR A 243 -29.20 1.73 9.27
C TYR A 243 -30.61 1.78 8.68
N THR A 244 -31.62 1.42 9.47
CA THR A 244 -33.03 1.57 9.11
C THR A 244 -33.37 3.00 8.69
N SER A 245 -32.88 3.99 9.43
CA SER A 245 -33.16 5.40 9.14
C SER A 245 -32.47 5.86 7.86
N ILE A 246 -31.16 5.60 7.74
CA ILE A 246 -30.33 5.96 6.57
C ILE A 246 -30.84 5.27 5.30
N PHE A 247 -31.16 3.98 5.41
CA PHE A 247 -31.58 3.13 4.31
C PHE A 247 -33.09 2.89 4.29
N SER A 248 -33.87 3.83 4.81
CA SER A 248 -35.34 3.72 4.88
C SER A 248 -35.97 3.52 3.49
N ILE A 249 -35.36 4.10 2.45
CA ILE A 249 -35.73 3.92 1.04
C ILE A 249 -35.68 2.44 0.61
N PHE A 250 -34.81 1.63 1.22
CA PHE A 250 -34.70 0.22 0.90
C PHE A 250 -35.76 -0.65 1.58
N ARG A 251 -36.43 -0.17 2.64
CA ARG A 251 -37.45 -0.97 3.35
C ARG A 251 -38.67 -1.28 2.50
N THR A 252 -38.98 -0.43 1.54
CA THR A 252 -40.11 -0.62 0.63
C THR A 252 -39.76 -1.55 -0.54
N LEU A 253 -38.50 -1.92 -0.70
CA LEU A 253 -38.05 -2.81 -1.75
C LEU A 253 -38.09 -4.26 -1.25
N PRO A 254 -38.88 -5.14 -1.87
CA PRO A 254 -38.81 -6.55 -1.55
C PRO A 254 -37.39 -7.06 -1.84
N MET A 255 -36.85 -7.88 -0.94
CA MET A 255 -35.59 -8.59 -1.17
C MET A 255 -35.82 -9.62 -2.28
N THR A 256 -35.63 -9.22 -3.53
CA THR A 256 -35.85 -10.09 -4.69
C THR A 256 -34.78 -11.20 -4.74
N GLU A 257 -35.12 -12.33 -5.36
CA GLU A 257 -34.14 -13.40 -5.62
C GLU A 257 -32.95 -12.90 -6.46
N GLU A 258 -33.15 -11.87 -7.29
CA GLU A 258 -32.09 -11.19 -8.03
C GLU A 258 -31.07 -10.53 -7.08
N ILE A 259 -31.51 -9.78 -6.07
CA ILE A 259 -30.61 -9.15 -5.08
C ILE A 259 -29.84 -10.22 -4.31
N LYS A 260 -30.49 -11.31 -3.91
CA LYS A 260 -29.82 -12.44 -3.25
C LYS A 260 -28.76 -13.06 -4.16
N THR A 261 -29.07 -13.25 -5.44
CA THR A 261 -28.13 -13.81 -6.43
C THR A 261 -26.93 -12.88 -6.62
N LYS A 262 -27.16 -11.57 -6.77
CA LYS A 262 -26.10 -10.55 -6.87
C LYS A 262 -25.22 -10.53 -5.61
N TYR A 263 -25.81 -10.66 -4.42
CA TYR A 263 -25.07 -10.76 -3.17
C TYR A 263 -24.17 -12.01 -3.11
N VAL A 264 -24.70 -13.18 -3.47
CA VAL A 264 -23.93 -14.42 -3.52
C VAL A 264 -22.78 -14.33 -4.53
N ALA A 265 -23.04 -13.76 -5.71
CA ALA A 265 -22.03 -13.52 -6.74
C ALA A 265 -20.91 -12.60 -6.23
N PHE A 266 -21.28 -11.48 -5.60
CA PHE A 266 -20.31 -10.55 -5.00
C PHE A 266 -19.48 -11.20 -3.89
N SER A 267 -20.10 -12.02 -3.03
CA SER A 267 -19.39 -12.78 -1.99
C SER A 267 -18.37 -13.77 -2.58
N LYS A 268 -18.75 -14.50 -3.64
CA LYS A 268 -17.82 -15.38 -4.36
C LYS A 268 -16.67 -14.59 -5.00
N TRP A 269 -16.98 -13.46 -5.63
CA TRP A 269 -15.99 -12.58 -6.23
C TRP A 269 -14.97 -12.05 -5.21
N THR A 270 -15.43 -11.48 -4.08
CA THR A 270 -14.55 -10.97 -3.02
C THR A 270 -13.64 -12.06 -2.45
N ARG A 271 -14.14 -13.30 -2.30
CA ARG A 271 -13.33 -14.45 -1.86
C ARG A 271 -12.22 -14.78 -2.87
N ARG A 272 -12.50 -14.76 -4.18
CA ARG A 272 -11.49 -14.99 -5.22
C ARG A 272 -10.45 -13.88 -5.25
N VAL A 273 -10.86 -12.62 -5.20
CA VAL A 273 -9.95 -11.46 -5.14
C VAL A 273 -9.02 -11.58 -3.94
N LYS A 274 -9.54 -11.93 -2.75
CA LYS A 274 -8.73 -12.15 -1.54
C LYS A 274 -7.66 -13.24 -1.74
N LEU A 275 -8.02 -14.38 -2.33
CA LEU A 275 -7.07 -15.47 -2.58
C LEU A 275 -5.96 -15.04 -3.56
N ARG A 276 -6.31 -14.26 -4.60
CA ARG A 276 -5.33 -13.74 -5.56
C ARG A 276 -4.40 -12.71 -4.93
N LEU A 277 -4.93 -11.77 -4.14
CA LEU A 277 -4.11 -10.83 -3.37
C LEU A 277 -3.15 -11.55 -2.41
N MET A 278 -3.57 -12.66 -1.79
CA MET A 278 -2.68 -13.50 -0.99
C MET A 278 -1.54 -14.10 -1.83
N LYS A 279 -1.83 -14.62 -3.03
CA LYS A 279 -0.80 -15.12 -3.96
C LYS A 279 0.17 -14.02 -4.40
N MET A 280 -0.34 -12.86 -4.81
CA MET A 280 0.49 -11.71 -5.22
C MET A 280 1.40 -11.24 -4.09
N ASN A 281 0.89 -11.19 -2.85
CA ASN A 281 1.69 -10.88 -1.68
C ASN A 281 2.80 -11.91 -1.43
N GLN A 282 2.55 -13.20 -1.67
CA GLN A 282 3.57 -14.24 -1.57
C GLN A 282 4.65 -14.06 -2.66
N ILE A 283 4.26 -13.76 -3.89
CA ILE A 283 5.17 -13.47 -5.00
C ILE A 283 6.05 -12.26 -4.67
N ALA A 284 5.44 -11.14 -4.24
CA ALA A 284 6.16 -9.94 -3.85
C ALA A 284 7.16 -10.17 -2.70
N LYS A 285 6.78 -10.99 -1.71
CA LYS A 285 7.69 -11.40 -0.63
C LYS A 285 8.90 -12.18 -1.15
N ARG A 286 8.69 -13.13 -2.07
CA ARG A 286 9.78 -13.89 -2.70
C ARG A 286 10.70 -12.99 -3.53
N LEU A 287 10.14 -12.08 -4.33
CA LEU A 287 10.93 -11.10 -5.10
C LEU A 287 11.79 -10.24 -4.19
N LYS A 288 11.23 -9.72 -3.10
CA LYS A 288 11.98 -8.93 -2.10
C LYS A 288 13.09 -9.75 -1.45
N GLN A 289 12.83 -11.01 -1.12
CA GLN A 289 13.83 -11.92 -0.56
C GLN A 289 14.97 -12.15 -1.56
N ASN A 290 14.66 -12.51 -2.81
CA ASN A 290 15.66 -12.74 -3.86
C ASN A 290 16.51 -11.48 -4.12
N PHE A 291 15.87 -10.30 -4.12
CA PHE A 291 16.58 -9.04 -4.27
C PHE A 291 17.56 -8.79 -3.12
N ASN A 292 17.12 -9.01 -1.87
CA ASN A 292 17.98 -8.87 -0.70
C ASN A 292 19.14 -9.89 -0.71
N GLU A 293 18.89 -11.13 -1.12
CA GLU A 293 19.92 -12.15 -1.27
C GLU A 293 20.95 -11.77 -2.35
N GLY A 294 20.50 -11.28 -3.50
CA GLY A 294 21.37 -10.77 -4.56
C GLY A 294 22.19 -9.54 -4.11
N TYR A 295 21.56 -8.60 -3.41
CA TYR A 295 22.24 -7.44 -2.84
C TYR A 295 23.29 -7.83 -1.80
N ASN A 296 22.97 -8.78 -0.91
CA ASN A 296 23.92 -9.30 0.08
C ASN A 296 25.06 -10.07 -0.59
N ALA A 297 24.80 -10.82 -1.66
CA ALA A 297 25.84 -11.48 -2.44
C ALA A 297 26.78 -10.47 -3.10
N LEU A 298 26.23 -9.38 -3.66
CA LEU A 298 27.01 -8.28 -4.23
C LEU A 298 27.86 -7.57 -3.18
N ASN A 299 27.29 -7.27 -2.01
CA ASN A 299 28.06 -6.68 -0.91
C ASN A 299 29.13 -7.63 -0.40
N ASN A 300 28.85 -8.92 -0.24
CA ASN A 300 29.86 -9.90 0.14
C ASN A 300 30.98 -10.00 -0.91
N PHE A 301 30.65 -9.92 -2.20
CA PHE A 301 31.64 -9.83 -3.26
C PHE A 301 32.47 -8.56 -3.11
N LYS A 302 31.85 -7.38 -2.96
CA LYS A 302 32.57 -6.12 -2.71
C LYS A 302 33.49 -6.22 -1.49
N ASP A 303 32.96 -6.63 -0.35
CA ASP A 303 33.66 -6.56 0.93
C ASP A 303 34.76 -7.63 1.06
N LYS A 304 34.53 -8.86 0.57
CA LYS A 304 35.52 -9.94 0.71
C LYS A 304 36.49 -10.01 -0.45
N PHE A 305 36.00 -9.68 -1.65
CA PHE A 305 36.79 -9.83 -2.86
C PHE A 305 37.44 -8.49 -3.20
N LEU A 306 36.67 -7.44 -3.48
CA LEU A 306 37.28 -6.16 -3.90
C LEU A 306 38.16 -5.55 -2.81
N ILE A 307 37.67 -5.44 -1.57
CA ILE A 307 38.48 -4.85 -0.48
C ILE A 307 39.71 -5.71 -0.18
N GLY A 308 39.55 -7.03 -0.04
CA GLY A 308 40.67 -7.93 0.25
C GLY A 308 41.75 -7.95 -0.85
N TYR A 309 41.35 -7.79 -2.12
CA TYR A 309 42.30 -7.62 -3.22
C TYR A 309 42.87 -6.20 -3.29
N MET A 310 42.10 -5.15 -2.97
CA MET A 310 42.59 -3.77 -2.83
C MET A 310 43.66 -3.65 -1.74
N GLU A 311 43.49 -4.33 -0.61
CA GLU A 311 44.52 -4.40 0.43
C GLU A 311 45.79 -5.07 -0.09
N LYS A 312 45.67 -6.22 -0.79
CA LYS A 312 46.82 -6.85 -1.47
C LYS A 312 47.42 -5.95 -2.55
N PHE A 313 46.61 -5.18 -3.29
CA PHE A 313 47.06 -4.26 -4.32
C PHE A 313 47.95 -3.17 -3.74
N LEU A 314 47.62 -2.67 -2.54
CA LEU A 314 48.41 -1.67 -1.82
C LEU A 314 49.75 -2.22 -1.28
N GLU A 315 49.95 -3.54 -1.24
CA GLU A 315 51.22 -4.16 -0.84
C GLU A 315 52.28 -4.18 -1.95
N TYR A 316 51.91 -3.85 -3.21
CA TYR A 316 52.84 -3.81 -4.34
C TYR A 316 53.19 -2.36 -4.71
N ASP A 317 54.49 -2.04 -4.78
CA ASP A 317 54.99 -0.70 -5.13
C ASP A 317 54.82 -0.35 -6.62
N ASP A 318 54.59 -1.34 -7.49
CA ASP A 318 54.42 -1.16 -8.94
C ASP A 318 53.40 -2.16 -9.52
N ALA A 319 52.50 -1.66 -10.37
CA ALA A 319 51.51 -2.42 -11.13
C ALA A 319 52.14 -3.53 -12.00
N SER A 320 53.42 -3.40 -12.39
CA SER A 320 54.15 -4.44 -13.13
C SER A 320 54.42 -5.71 -12.31
N GLN A 321 54.48 -5.60 -10.98
CA GLN A 321 54.70 -6.72 -10.05
C GLN A 321 53.39 -7.40 -9.63
N MET A 322 52.31 -6.64 -9.69
CA MET A 322 50.95 -7.03 -9.34
C MET A 322 50.35 -8.03 -10.35
N TYR A 323 50.55 -7.78 -11.65
CA TYR A 323 49.94 -8.56 -12.72
C TYR A 323 50.35 -10.04 -12.69
N PRO A 324 51.63 -10.42 -12.53
CA PRO A 324 52.03 -11.83 -12.42
C PRO A 324 51.52 -12.52 -11.15
N ALA A 325 51.42 -11.79 -10.03
CA ALA A 325 51.05 -12.36 -8.73
C ALA A 325 49.56 -12.71 -8.64
N LEU A 326 48.70 -11.96 -9.33
CA LEU A 326 47.25 -12.13 -9.28
C LEU A 326 46.67 -12.89 -10.47
N LYS A 327 47.43 -13.00 -11.57
CA LYS A 327 46.99 -13.70 -12.78
C LYS A 327 46.66 -15.18 -12.54
N ASP A 328 47.27 -15.81 -11.55
CA ASP A 328 47.01 -17.21 -11.20
C ASP A 328 45.82 -17.37 -10.25
N ASP A 329 45.45 -16.32 -9.50
CA ASP A 329 44.32 -16.31 -8.57
C ASP A 329 42.97 -16.13 -9.29
N PHE A 330 43.00 -15.63 -10.53
CA PHE A 330 41.81 -15.37 -11.33
C PHE A 330 41.81 -16.11 -12.67
N LYS A 331 40.61 -16.41 -13.16
CA LYS A 331 40.48 -16.74 -14.58
C LYS A 331 40.84 -15.49 -15.39
N PRO A 332 41.65 -15.60 -16.45
CA PRO A 332 42.07 -14.45 -17.26
C PRO A 332 40.89 -13.57 -17.69
N GLU A 333 39.76 -14.16 -18.09
CA GLU A 333 38.58 -13.39 -18.52
C GLU A 333 37.94 -12.56 -17.40
N VAL A 334 37.98 -13.03 -16.16
CA VAL A 334 37.45 -12.29 -15.00
C VAL A 334 38.42 -11.18 -14.60
N PHE A 335 39.72 -11.45 -14.72
CA PHE A 335 40.76 -10.47 -14.43
C PHE A 335 40.75 -9.32 -15.44
N ASP A 336 40.63 -9.63 -16.73
CA ASP A 336 40.51 -8.62 -17.79
C ASP A 336 39.23 -7.78 -17.61
N GLU A 337 38.10 -8.39 -17.23
CA GLU A 337 36.85 -7.66 -16.89
C GLU A 337 37.01 -6.75 -15.67
N ILE A 338 37.74 -7.20 -14.63
CA ILE A 338 38.04 -6.40 -13.44
C ILE A 338 39.00 -5.26 -13.81
N CYS A 339 40.02 -5.51 -14.63
CA CYS A 339 40.93 -4.48 -15.11
C CYS A 339 40.22 -3.46 -15.99
N ASP A 340 39.31 -3.88 -16.88
CA ASP A 340 38.49 -3.00 -17.70
C ASP A 340 37.51 -2.19 -16.84
N LEU A 341 36.87 -2.82 -15.85
CA LEU A 341 36.02 -2.12 -14.87
C LEU A 341 36.84 -1.14 -14.03
N MET A 342 38.03 -1.52 -13.57
CA MET A 342 38.90 -0.61 -12.82
C MET A 342 39.46 0.50 -13.70
N GLN A 343 39.78 0.27 -14.97
CA GLN A 343 40.28 1.31 -15.88
C GLN A 343 39.17 2.28 -16.31
N ASN A 344 37.95 1.79 -16.49
CA ASN A 344 36.80 2.63 -16.84
C ASN A 344 36.15 3.28 -15.61
N GLU A 345 36.09 2.59 -14.47
CA GLU A 345 35.50 3.09 -13.22
C GLU A 345 36.50 3.74 -12.25
N LEU A 346 37.84 3.60 -12.33
CA LEU A 346 38.72 4.48 -11.53
C LEU A 346 38.55 5.95 -11.96
N TYR A 347 38.23 6.18 -13.23
CA TYR A 347 37.89 7.50 -13.74
C TYR A 347 36.53 8.00 -13.18
N ASP A 348 35.60 7.08 -12.89
CA ASP A 348 34.25 7.41 -12.40
C ASP A 348 34.09 7.31 -10.88
N VAL A 349 34.89 6.55 -10.16
CA VAL A 349 34.90 6.49 -8.68
C VAL A 349 35.60 7.73 -8.13
N LEU A 350 36.64 8.23 -8.80
CA LEU A 350 37.23 9.54 -8.51
C LEU A 350 36.28 10.68 -8.93
N SER A 351 35.38 10.48 -9.89
CA SER A 351 34.33 11.46 -10.24
C SER A 351 33.12 11.38 -9.29
N LEU A 352 32.79 10.18 -8.79
CA LEU A 352 31.71 9.92 -7.84
C LEU A 352 32.08 10.31 -6.42
N GLU A 353 33.32 10.15 -5.94
CA GLU A 353 33.75 10.71 -4.65
C GLU A 353 33.62 12.25 -4.65
N ASN A 354 34.00 12.92 -5.75
CA ASN A 354 33.77 14.35 -5.92
C ASN A 354 32.28 14.71 -6.03
N ALA A 355 31.46 13.87 -6.70
CA ALA A 355 30.02 14.09 -6.79
C ALA A 355 29.27 13.79 -5.47
N PHE A 356 29.78 12.89 -4.62
CA PHE A 356 29.22 12.61 -3.29
C PHE A 356 29.62 13.67 -2.25
N ASP A 357 30.77 14.33 -2.40
CA ASP A 357 31.18 15.47 -1.59
C ASP A 357 30.45 16.77 -1.97
N ASP A 358 30.08 16.95 -3.24
CA ASP A 358 29.22 18.06 -3.71
C ASP A 358 27.73 17.89 -3.36
N ILE A 359 27.30 16.67 -3.02
CA ILE A 359 25.92 16.39 -2.55
C ILE A 359 25.81 16.55 -1.02
N ASN A 360 26.93 16.57 -0.29
CA ASN A 360 26.97 16.65 1.18
C ASN A 360 27.47 18.00 1.75
N ASN A 361 27.86 18.96 0.89
CA ASN A 361 28.03 20.39 1.22
C ASN A 361 26.89 21.21 0.63
#